data_AF-W1DPS1-F1
#
_entry.id   AF-W1DPS1-F1
#
_cell.length_a   1.000
_cell.length_b   1.000
_cell.length_c   1.000
_cell.angle_alpha   90.00
_cell.angle_beta   90.00
_cell.angle_gamma   90.00
#
_symmetry.space_group_name_H-M   'P 1'
#
loop_
_entity.id
_entity.type
_entity.pdbx_description
1 polymer ?
#
loop_
_entity_poly.entity_id
_entity_poly.type
_entity_poly.pdbx_seq_one_letter_code
_entity_poly.pdbx_strand_id
1 'polypeptide(L)' 'MIYLIFDCVSANRDVTINEEFDNYAWVKAEDLKNYDLNAATRVTLSLKGLL' A
#
# COMPACT_ATOMS: atom_id res chain seq x y z
N MET A 1 18.41 -7.71 -3.01
CA MET A 1 17.83 -6.80 -2.00
C MET A 1 16.81 -7.59 -1.20
N ILE A 2 16.80 -7.46 0.12
CA ILE A 2 15.89 -8.21 1.02
C ILE A 2 14.84 -7.22 1.54
N TYR A 3 13.56 -7.58 1.51
CA TYR A 3 12.47 -6.78 2.06
C TYR A 3 11.96 -7.38 3.36
N LEU A 4 11.75 -6.53 4.37
CA LEU A 4 11.12 -6.91 5.64
C LEU A 4 9.74 -6.23 5.70
N ILE A 5 8.67 -7.02 5.66
CA ILE A 5 7.29 -6.55 5.53
C ILE A 5 6.57 -6.75 6.86
N PHE A 6 5.86 -5.73 7.33
CA PHE A 6 5.15 -5.74 8.61
C PHE A 6 3.65 -5.49 8.41
N ASP A 7 2.83 -6.20 9.18
CA ASP A 7 1.42 -5.88 9.33
C ASP A 7 1.26 -4.76 10.37
N CYS A 8 0.65 -3.66 9.96
CA CYS A 8 0.46 -2.46 10.80
C CYS A 8 -1.02 -2.09 10.90
N VAL A 9 -1.41 -1.49 12.03
CA VAL A 9 -2.75 -0.91 12.24
C VAL A 9 -2.55 0.51 12.76
N SER A 10 -3.25 1.48 12.17
CA SER A 10 -3.21 2.88 12.60
C SER A 10 -4.39 3.21 13.52
N ALA A 11 -4.16 4.11 14.47
CA ALA A 11 -5.23 4.65 15.33
C ALA A 11 -6.05 5.75 14.63
N ASN A 12 -5.45 6.47 13.67
CA ASN A 12 -6.08 7.50 12.87
C ASN A 12 -5.72 7.35 11.38
N ARG A 13 -6.13 8.32 10.56
CA ARG A 13 -5.88 8.36 9.11
C ARG A 13 -5.19 9.64 8.65
N ASP A 14 -4.61 10.38 9.59
CA ASP A 14 -3.96 11.66 9.34
C ASP A 14 -2.57 11.40 8.75
N VAL A 15 -2.34 11.83 7.49
CA VAL A 15 -1.10 11.62 6.76
C VAL A 15 -0.67 12.92 6.08
N THR A 16 0.59 13.29 6.27
CA THR A 16 1.29 14.32 5.49
C THR A 16 2.42 13.64 4.75
N ILE A 17 2.36 13.63 3.41
CA ILE A 17 3.40 13.08 2.55
C ILE A 17 4.53 14.10 2.32
N ASN A 18 5.74 13.62 2.09
CA ASN A 18 6.89 14.43 1.70
C ASN A 18 7.06 14.45 0.16
N GLU A 19 8.16 15.00 -0.33
CA GLU A 19 8.48 15.16 -1.75
C GLU A 19 8.68 13.86 -2.54
N GLU A 20 8.76 12.70 -1.88
CA GLU A 20 8.84 11.41 -2.57
C GLU A 20 7.48 11.01 -3.19
N PHE A 21 6.38 11.58 -2.70
CA PHE A 21 5.03 11.23 -3.12
C PHE A 21 4.22 12.47 -3.49
N ASP A 22 3.55 12.42 -4.63
CA ASP A 22 2.62 13.49 -5.05
C ASP A 22 1.22 13.32 -4.44
N ASN A 23 0.82 12.10 -4.07
CA ASN A 23 -0.51 11.81 -3.53
C ASN A 23 -0.53 10.54 -2.66
N TYR A 24 -1.56 10.39 -1.82
CA TYR A 24 -1.85 9.16 -1.06
C TYR A 24 -3.35 8.85 -1.03
N ALA A 25 -3.70 7.59 -0.76
CA ALA A 25 -5.09 7.16 -0.62
C ALA A 25 -5.25 6.05 0.42
N TRP A 26 -6.37 6.08 1.15
CA TRP A 26 -6.85 4.97 1.97
C TRP A 26 -7.81 4.12 1.14
N VAL A 27 -7.35 2.96 0.66
CA VAL A 27 -8.06 2.14 -0.34
C VAL A 27 -8.67 0.89 0.32
N LYS A 28 -9.91 0.56 -0.03
CA LYS A 28 -10.52 -0.73 0.35
C LYS A 28 -9.88 -1.87 -0.44
N ALA A 29 -9.84 -3.08 0.13
CA ALA A 29 -9.20 -4.23 -0.51
C ALA A 29 -9.73 -4.50 -1.94
N GLU A 30 -11.04 -4.45 -2.13
CA GLU A 30 -11.71 -4.68 -3.42
C GLU A 30 -11.32 -3.69 -4.53
N ASP A 31 -10.87 -2.49 -4.15
CA ASP A 31 -10.49 -1.42 -5.06
C ASP A 31 -8.98 -1.39 -5.36
N LEU A 32 -8.15 -2.13 -4.62
CA LEU A 32 -6.68 -2.12 -4.79
C LEU A 32 -6.24 -2.49 -6.21
N LYS A 33 -6.95 -3.44 -6.84
CA LYS A 33 -6.67 -3.88 -8.21
C LYS A 33 -6.90 -2.81 -9.29
N ASN A 34 -7.63 -1.74 -8.95
CA ASN A 34 -7.94 -0.65 -9.88
C ASN A 34 -6.84 0.42 -9.93
N TYR A 35 -5.81 0.31 -9.08
CA TYR A 35 -4.68 1.24 -9.05
C TYR A 35 -3.50 0.74 -9.89
N ASP A 36 -2.69 1.68 -10.39
CA ASP A 36 -1.41 1.37 -11.05
C ASP A 36 -0.34 1.04 -10.01
N LEU A 37 -0.40 -0.19 -9.50
CA LEU A 37 0.54 -0.70 -8.52
C LEU A 37 1.87 -1.09 -9.17
N ASN A 38 2.97 -0.60 -8.61
CA ASN A 38 4.30 -1.04 -8.98
C ASN A 38 4.50 -2.56 -8.70
N ALA A 39 5.50 -3.16 -9.34
CA ALA A 39 5.71 -4.61 -9.30
C ALA A 39 5.87 -5.18 -7.88
N ALA A 40 6.63 -4.50 -7.01
CA ALA A 40 6.87 -4.96 -5.64
C ALA A 40 5.60 -4.89 -4.77
N THR A 41 4.81 -3.84 -4.91
CA THR A 41 3.54 -3.65 -4.19
C THR A 41 2.52 -4.69 -4.62
N ARG A 42 2.44 -4.98 -5.93
CA ARG A 42 1.57 -6.04 -6.47
C ARG A 42 1.89 -7.40 -5.88
N VAL A 43 3.17 -7.81 -5.88
CA VAL A 43 3.60 -9.07 -5.27
C VAL A 43 3.23 -9.13 -3.80
N THR A 44 3.48 -8.06 -3.05
CA THR A 44 3.22 -7.99 -1.60
C THR A 44 1.73 -8.16 -1.29
N LEU A 45 0.85 -7.43 -1.98
CA LEU A 45 -0.58 -7.49 -1.73
C LEU A 45 -1.21 -8.82 -2.20
N SER A 46 -0.69 -9.42 -3.28
CA SER A 46 -1.09 -10.77 -3.70
C SER A 46 -0.68 -11.84 -2.67
N LEU A 47 0.52 -11.75 -2.09
CA LEU A 47 0.93 -12.63 -0.99
C LEU A 47 0.07 -12.47 0.27
N LYS A 48 -0.51 -11.28 0.47
CA LYS A 48 -1.47 -11.02 1.55
C LYS A 48 -2.89 -11.49 1.22
N GLY A 49 -3.18 -11.88 -0.02
CA GLY A 49 -4.52 -12.27 -0.48
C GLY A 49 -5.48 -11.08 -0.67
N LEU A 50 -4.95 -9.88 -0.89
CA LEU A 50 -5.73 -8.65 -1.09
C LEU A 50 -5.86 -8.24 -2.56
N LEU A 51 -5.17 -8.94 -3.46
CA LEU A 51 -5.23 -8.78 -4.92
C LEU A 51 -5.60 -10.08 -5.61
#